data_AF-A0A8H4QVA2-F1
#
_entry.id   AF-A0A8H4QVA2-F1
#
_cell.length_a   1.000
_cell.length_b   1.000
_cell.length_c   1.000
_cell.angle_alpha   90.00
_cell.angle_beta   90.00
_cell.angle_gamma   90.00
#
_symmetry.space_group_name_H-M   'P 1'
#
loop_
_entity.id
_entity.type
_entity.pdbx_description
1 polymer ?
#
loop_
_entity_poly.entity_id
_entity_poly.type
_entity_poly.pdbx_seq_one_letter_code
_entity_poly.pdbx_strand_id
1 'polypeptide(L)'
;MQRIALTPFDFRNLTLEGRGVNGIDPRSFTSSYSTFGSVGVVADAQLVDRFTVASLVFLLWDVIITLEDEVRLVWSQKWNSMKVLYIVVRYFSTLAQIPLLLKGTILPVPFRYTRSDCFKWQLYQIFSALIIVAALDAILIGRGAL
;
A
#
# COMPACT_ATOMS: atom_id res chain seq x y z
N MET A 1 11.79 8.57 -28.07
CA MET A 1 10.77 7.50 -28.20
C MET A 1 11.37 6.21 -27.64
N GLN A 2 11.20 5.95 -26.34
CA GLN A 2 11.78 4.79 -25.66
C GLN A 2 10.62 3.93 -25.19
N ARG A 3 10.40 2.79 -25.86
CA ARG A 3 9.33 1.84 -25.53
C ARG A 3 9.74 1.10 -24.27
N ILE A 4 9.01 1.35 -23.18
CA ILE A 4 9.01 0.54 -21.97
C ILE A 4 8.28 -0.76 -22.34
N ALA A 5 9.02 -1.85 -22.50
CA ALA A 5 8.45 -3.18 -22.69
C ALA A 5 7.93 -3.67 -21.34
N LEU A 6 6.64 -3.51 -21.10
CA LEU A 6 5.89 -4.26 -20.10
C LEU A 6 5.92 -5.73 -20.51
N THR A 7 6.82 -6.53 -19.95
CA THR A 7 6.72 -7.99 -20.03
C THR A 7 5.49 -8.42 -19.25
N PRO A 8 4.54 -9.17 -19.84
CA PRO A 8 3.43 -9.73 -19.08
C PRO A 8 3.97 -10.75 -18.10
N PHE A 9 3.56 -10.64 -16.82
CA PHE A 9 3.75 -11.68 -15.82
C PHE A 9 3.12 -12.98 -16.36
N ASP A 10 3.96 -13.90 -16.84
CA ASP A 10 3.52 -15.17 -17.43
C ASP A 10 3.21 -16.19 -16.32
N PHE A 11 1.92 -16.37 -16.05
CA PHE A 11 1.40 -17.28 -15.03
C PHE A 11 1.35 -18.75 -15.49
N ARG A 12 1.68 -19.06 -16.76
CA ARG A 12 1.41 -20.39 -17.35
C ARG A 12 2.43 -21.48 -17.06
N ASN A 13 3.61 -21.16 -16.50
CA ASN A 13 4.66 -22.15 -16.24
C ASN A 13 4.66 -22.75 -14.82
N LEU A 14 3.61 -22.54 -14.02
CA LEU A 14 3.47 -23.11 -12.67
C LEU A 14 2.47 -24.27 -12.58
N THR A 15 1.89 -24.72 -13.69
CA THR A 15 1.00 -25.88 -13.68
C THR A 15 1.78 -27.21 -13.81
N LEU A 16 2.00 -27.80 -12.63
CA LEU A 16 1.86 -29.24 -12.34
C LEU A 16 2.76 -30.22 -13.12
N GLU A 17 3.97 -30.44 -12.61
CA GLU A 17 4.68 -31.70 -12.82
C GLU A 17 3.96 -32.80 -12.03
N GLY A 18 3.30 -33.71 -12.76
CA GLY A 18 2.52 -34.80 -12.21
C GLY A 18 3.37 -35.76 -11.38
N ARG A 19 3.13 -35.78 -10.07
CA ARG A 19 3.56 -36.88 -9.19
C ARG A 19 2.31 -37.68 -8.82
N GLY A 20 2.19 -38.88 -9.37
CA GLY A 20 1.13 -39.82 -9.03
C GLY A 20 1.13 -40.10 -7.53
N VAL A 21 0.00 -39.87 -6.87
CA VAL A 21 -0.15 -40.03 -5.42
C VAL A 21 -1.07 -41.22 -5.14
N ASN A 22 -0.55 -42.43 -5.38
CA ASN A 22 -1.14 -43.64 -4.81
C ASN A 22 -0.64 -43.75 -3.35
N GLY A 23 -1.49 -43.32 -2.40
CA GLY A 23 -1.23 -43.45 -0.97
C GLY A 23 -1.13 -42.12 -0.21
N ILE A 24 -2.17 -41.28 -0.26
CA ILE A 24 -2.26 -40.10 0.62
C ILE A 24 -2.92 -40.50 1.93
N ASP A 25 -2.10 -40.71 2.96
CA ASP A 25 -2.57 -40.69 4.34
C ASP A 25 -3.13 -39.28 4.66
N PRO A 26 -4.36 -39.14 5.19
CA PRO A 26 -5.00 -37.84 5.40
C PRO A 26 -4.30 -36.94 6.44
N ARG A 27 -3.33 -37.47 7.21
CA ARG A 27 -2.54 -36.71 8.18
C ARG A 27 -1.36 -35.95 7.56
N SER A 28 -0.90 -36.37 6.38
CA SER A 28 0.23 -35.74 5.65
C SER A 28 -0.22 -34.48 4.91
N PHE A 29 -1.49 -34.46 4.50
CA PHE A 29 -2.10 -33.36 3.76
C PHE A 29 -2.34 -32.12 4.65
N THR A 30 -2.77 -32.32 5.91
CA THR A 30 -2.96 -31.23 6.88
C THR A 30 -1.64 -30.58 7.32
N SER A 31 -0.54 -31.34 7.37
CA SER A 31 0.81 -30.80 7.60
C SER A 31 1.32 -29.97 6.42
N SER A 32 0.94 -30.34 5.20
CA SER A 32 1.31 -29.60 3.98
C SER A 32 0.51 -28.31 3.83
N TYR A 33 -0.77 -28.25 4.24
CA TYR A 33 -1.53 -27.00 4.28
C TYR A 33 -1.01 -25.98 5.29
N SER A 34 -0.56 -26.43 6.46
CA SER A 34 0.00 -25.55 7.50
C SER A 34 1.41 -25.05 7.14
N THR A 35 2.20 -25.87 6.44
CA THR A 35 3.52 -25.48 5.93
C THR A 35 3.41 -24.62 4.66
N PHE A 36 2.53 -24.96 3.73
CA PHE A 36 2.26 -24.15 2.53
C PHE A 36 1.58 -22.82 2.89
N GLY A 37 0.69 -22.82 3.88
CA GLY A 37 0.08 -21.60 4.41
C GLY A 37 1.10 -20.67 5.06
N SER A 38 2.08 -21.21 5.81
CA SER A 38 3.14 -20.38 6.40
C SER A 38 4.19 -19.91 5.39
N VAL A 39 4.58 -20.74 4.42
CA VAL A 39 5.49 -20.34 3.32
C VAL A 39 4.82 -19.32 2.39
N GLY A 40 3.53 -19.50 2.08
CA GLY A 40 2.72 -18.56 1.31
C GLY A 40 2.59 -17.21 2.01
N VAL A 41 2.26 -17.19 3.31
CA VAL A 41 2.14 -15.96 4.11
C VAL A 41 3.45 -15.17 4.15
N VAL A 42 4.60 -15.86 4.22
CA VAL A 42 5.92 -15.19 4.19
C VAL A 42 6.21 -14.63 2.79
N ALA A 43 5.88 -15.35 1.72
CA ALA A 43 6.05 -14.88 0.35
C ALA A 43 5.13 -13.68 0.01
N ASP A 44 3.88 -13.73 0.48
CA ASP A 44 2.89 -12.68 0.31
C ASP A 44 3.29 -11.41 1.08
N ALA A 45 3.85 -11.56 2.29
CA ALA A 45 4.37 -10.42 3.05
C ALA A 45 5.52 -9.71 2.33
N GLN A 46 6.46 -10.46 1.74
CA GLN A 46 7.57 -9.91 0.95
C GLN A 46 7.09 -9.14 -0.28
N LEU A 47 6.00 -9.60 -0.89
CA LEU A 47 5.41 -8.96 -2.04
C LEU A 47 4.79 -7.60 -1.67
N VAL A 48 4.07 -7.54 -0.55
CA VAL A 48 3.46 -6.31 -0.04
C VAL A 48 4.51 -5.25 0.27
N ASP A 49 5.65 -5.62 0.87
CA ASP A 49 6.73 -4.67 1.17
C ASP A 49 7.29 -4.03 -0.10
N ARG A 50 7.53 -4.83 -1.15
CA ARG A 50 8.02 -4.33 -2.44
C ARG A 50 7.04 -3.39 -3.11
N PHE A 51 5.76 -3.72 -3.10
CA PHE A 51 4.72 -2.85 -3.64
C PHE A 51 4.56 -1.56 -2.84
N THR A 52 4.76 -1.61 -1.52
CA THR A 52 4.69 -0.43 -0.66
C THR A 52 5.80 0.56 -1.01
N VAL A 53 7.04 0.09 -1.19
CA VAL A 53 8.16 0.93 -1.63
C VAL A 53 7.89 1.52 -3.01
N ALA A 54 7.42 0.71 -3.95
CA ALA A 54 7.08 1.17 -5.30
C ALA A 54 6.00 2.25 -5.31
N SER A 55 4.93 2.07 -4.51
CA SER A 55 3.85 3.05 -4.37
C SER A 55 4.34 4.37 -3.77
N LEU A 56 5.19 4.32 -2.74
CA LEU A 56 5.74 5.53 -2.13
C LEU A 56 6.65 6.29 -3.10
N VAL A 57 7.51 5.60 -3.83
CA VAL A 57 8.37 6.24 -4.85
C VAL A 57 7.52 6.92 -5.93
N PHE A 58 6.46 6.26 -6.37
CA PHE A 58 5.54 6.83 -7.37
C PHE A 58 4.83 8.09 -6.84
N LEU A 59 4.35 8.05 -5.59
CA LEU A 59 3.69 9.21 -4.97
C LEU A 59 4.67 10.37 -4.73
N LEU A 60 5.89 10.09 -4.29
CA LEU A 60 6.93 11.11 -4.16
C LEU A 60 7.28 11.75 -5.50
N TRP A 61 7.41 10.93 -6.55
CA TRP A 61 7.65 11.41 -7.90
C TRP A 61 6.55 12.37 -8.35
N ASP A 62 5.29 11.98 -8.18
CA ASP A 62 4.13 12.81 -8.53
C ASP A 62 4.10 14.13 -7.76
N VAL A 63 4.47 14.13 -6.47
CA VAL A 63 4.60 15.35 -5.66
C VAL A 63 5.69 16.27 -6.21
N ILE A 64 6.89 15.74 -6.48
CA ILE A 64 8.05 16.54 -6.90
C ILE A 64 7.76 17.27 -8.22
N ILE A 65 7.19 16.58 -9.21
CA ILE A 65 6.95 17.18 -10.54
C ILE A 65 5.93 18.32 -10.52
N THR A 66 4.99 18.29 -9.57
CA THR A 66 3.97 19.36 -9.42
C THR A 66 4.36 20.44 -8.42
N LEU A 67 5.39 20.21 -7.61
CA LEU A 67 5.78 21.11 -6.54
C LEU A 67 6.32 22.44 -7.08
N GLU A 68 6.99 22.42 -8.23
CA GLU A 68 7.49 23.64 -8.90
C GLU A 68 6.35 24.60 -9.25
N ASP A 69 5.26 24.08 -9.81
CA ASP A 69 4.08 24.88 -10.16
C ASP A 69 3.28 25.29 -8.90
N GLU A 70 3.18 24.41 -7.90
CA GLU A 70 2.51 24.70 -6.63
C GLU A 70 3.21 25.82 -5.85
N VAL A 71 4.53 25.80 -5.73
CA VAL A 71 5.26 26.85 -5.02
C VAL A 71 5.07 28.20 -5.71
N ARG A 72 4.97 28.22 -7.04
CA ARG A 72 4.76 29.47 -7.79
C ARG A 72 3.35 30.03 -7.66
N LEU A 73 2.31 29.18 -7.75
CA LEU A 73 0.91 29.62 -7.70
C LEU A 73 0.31 29.64 -6.28
N VAL A 74 0.57 28.61 -5.49
CA VAL A 74 -0.11 28.36 -4.21
C VAL A 74 0.58 29.08 -3.06
N TRP A 75 1.91 29.15 -3.04
CA TRP A 75 2.64 29.79 -1.93
C TRP A 75 2.57 31.31 -1.94
N SER A 76 2.37 31.94 -3.10
CA SER A 76 2.18 33.39 -3.20
C SER A 76 0.75 33.86 -2.85
N GLN A 77 -0.22 32.93 -2.73
CA GLN A 77 -1.63 33.23 -2.48
C GLN A 77 -1.96 33.24 -0.98
N LYS A 78 -2.95 34.06 -0.60
CA LYS A 78 -3.45 34.17 0.78
C LYS A 78 -3.98 32.81 1.26
N TRP A 79 -3.87 32.53 2.55
CA TRP A 79 -4.35 31.27 3.15
C TRP A 79 -5.87 31.12 2.92
N ASN A 80 -6.25 30.17 2.07
CA ASN A 80 -7.63 29.80 1.76
C ASN A 80 -7.87 28.35 2.20
N SER A 81 -9.08 28.02 2.66
CA SER A 81 -9.49 26.66 3.04
C SER A 81 -9.21 25.65 1.93
N MET A 82 -9.33 26.07 0.67
CA MET A 82 -9.05 25.24 -0.50
C MET A 82 -7.56 24.85 -0.62
N LYS A 83 -6.64 25.72 -0.16
CA LYS A 83 -5.20 25.45 -0.11
C LYS A 83 -4.86 24.42 0.98
N VAL A 84 -5.50 24.53 2.14
CA VAL A 84 -5.33 23.55 3.24
C VAL A 84 -5.83 22.18 2.80
N LEU A 85 -7.00 22.12 2.17
CA LEU A 85 -7.60 20.88 1.69
C LEU A 85 -6.70 20.17 0.67
N TYR A 86 -6.10 20.95 -0.23
CA TYR A 86 -5.17 20.45 -1.23
C TYR A 86 -3.88 19.88 -0.61
N ILE A 87 -3.29 20.58 0.36
CA ILE A 87 -2.11 20.10 1.11
C ILE A 87 -2.46 18.83 1.92
N VAL A 88 -3.64 18.80 2.55
CA VAL A 88 -4.07 17.65 3.34
C VAL A 88 -4.20 16.41 2.45
N VAL A 89 -4.94 16.45 1.34
CA VAL A 89 -5.12 15.25 0.49
C VAL A 89 -3.77 14.68 0.03
N ARG A 90 -2.83 15.55 -0.34
CA ARG A 90 -1.57 15.13 -0.97
C ARG A 90 -0.50 14.69 0.03
N TYR A 91 -0.19 15.55 1.00
CA TYR A 91 0.89 15.28 1.95
C TYR A 91 0.50 14.26 3.00
N PHE A 92 -0.78 14.19 3.37
CA PHE A 92 -1.26 13.19 4.32
C PHE A 92 -1.16 11.76 3.76
N SER A 93 -1.43 11.57 2.46
CA SER A 93 -1.30 10.26 1.80
C SER A 93 0.14 9.74 1.82
N THR A 94 1.11 10.61 1.51
CA THR A 94 2.53 10.26 1.57
C THR A 94 2.99 9.97 3.00
N LEU A 95 2.55 10.79 3.98
CA LEU A 95 2.85 10.57 5.39
C LEU A 95 2.22 9.27 5.93
N ALA A 96 1.03 8.89 5.43
CA ALA A 96 0.34 7.66 5.82
C ALA A 96 1.05 6.39 5.37
N GLN A 97 1.87 6.45 4.33
CA GLN A 97 2.67 5.32 3.83
C GLN A 97 3.99 5.10 4.58
N ILE A 98 4.53 6.13 5.24
CA ILE A 98 5.75 6.04 6.06
C ILE A 98 5.66 4.96 7.14
N PRO A 99 4.61 4.87 7.98
CA PRO A 99 4.51 3.83 8.98
C PRO A 99 4.35 2.43 8.38
N LEU A 100 3.79 2.32 7.16
CA LEU A 100 3.71 1.05 6.42
C LEU A 100 5.11 0.53 6.10
N LEU A 101 5.98 1.41 5.57
CA LEU A 101 7.37 1.09 5.28
C LEU A 101 8.17 0.76 6.53
N LEU A 102 7.97 1.53 7.61
CA LEU A 102 8.67 1.32 8.88
C LEU A 102 8.36 -0.05 9.49
N LYS A 103 7.09 -0.49 9.40
CA LYS A 103 6.68 -1.83 9.86
C LYS A 103 7.22 -2.95 8.97
N GLY A 104 7.22 -2.77 7.64
CA GLY A 104 7.68 -3.79 6.68
C GLY A 104 9.19 -3.98 6.63
N THR A 105 9.96 -2.89 6.65
CA THR A 105 11.42 -2.94 6.35
C THR A 105 12.32 -2.93 7.57
N ILE A 106 11.93 -2.23 8.65
CA ILE A 106 12.82 -1.93 9.79
C ILE A 106 12.52 -2.81 11.00
N LEU A 107 11.31 -3.38 11.06
CA LEU A 107 10.86 -4.26 12.14
C LEU A 107 10.54 -5.67 11.59
N PRO A 108 11.54 -6.46 11.15
CA PRO A 108 11.36 -7.89 10.95
C PRO A 108 11.24 -8.59 12.32
N VAL A 109 10.23 -8.23 13.10
CA VAL A 109 9.93 -8.92 14.37
C VAL A 109 9.33 -10.28 14.01
N PRO A 110 9.81 -11.38 14.62
CA PRO A 110 9.17 -12.68 14.47
C PRO A 110 7.69 -12.54 14.85
N PHE A 111 6.79 -13.02 13.98
CA PHE A 111 5.32 -12.89 13.87
C PHE A 111 4.48 -12.96 15.18
N ARG A 112 4.82 -12.19 16.20
CA ARG A 112 4.14 -12.16 17.49
C ARG A 112 3.44 -10.81 17.62
N TYR A 113 2.45 -10.61 16.75
CA TYR A 113 1.56 -9.46 16.83
C TYR A 113 0.71 -9.58 18.09
N THR A 114 1.00 -8.71 19.06
CA THR A 114 0.12 -8.52 20.22
C THR A 114 -1.20 -7.89 19.75
N ARG A 115 -2.31 -8.32 20.36
CA ARG A 115 -3.66 -7.86 20.03
C ARG A 115 -3.79 -6.32 20.07
N SER A 116 -3.12 -5.68 21.02
CA SER A 116 -3.13 -4.23 21.19
C SER A 116 -2.42 -3.47 20.06
N ASP A 117 -1.36 -4.04 19.48
CA ASP A 117 -0.63 -3.38 18.40
C ASP A 117 -1.39 -3.48 17.07
N CYS A 118 -2.08 -4.60 16.85
CA CYS A 118 -2.99 -4.76 15.73
C CYS A 118 -4.15 -3.77 15.79
N PHE A 119 -4.74 -3.55 16.98
CA PHE A 119 -5.82 -2.58 17.15
C PHE A 119 -5.36 -1.15 16.90
N LYS A 120 -4.21 -0.75 17.45
CA LYS A 120 -3.62 0.58 17.19
C LYS A 120 -3.34 0.79 15.69
N TRP A 121 -2.84 -0.24 15.02
CA TRP A 121 -2.58 -0.21 13.59
C TRP A 121 -3.86 -0.05 12.77
N GLN A 122 -4.89 -0.83 13.10
CA GLN A 122 -6.18 -0.76 12.41
C GLN A 122 -6.84 0.59 12.60
N LEU A 123 -6.76 1.14 13.82
CA LEU A 123 -7.31 2.44 14.14
C LEU A 123 -6.61 3.55 13.32
N TYR A 124 -5.28 3.48 13.21
CA TYR A 124 -4.51 4.38 12.37
C TYR A 124 -4.93 4.32 10.90
N GLN A 125 -5.06 3.11 10.33
CA GLN A 125 -5.51 2.93 8.95
C GLN A 125 -6.90 3.52 8.71
N ILE A 126 -7.85 3.27 9.62
CA ILE A 126 -9.23 3.80 9.50
C ILE A 126 -9.24 5.33 9.58
N PHE A 127 -8.52 5.93 10.54
CA PHE A 127 -8.42 7.39 10.63
C PHE A 127 -7.82 8.00 9.38
N SER A 128 -6.78 7.35 8.82
CA SER A 128 -6.15 7.85 7.61
C SER A 128 -7.09 7.84 6.40
N ALA A 129 -7.82 6.73 6.20
CA ALA A 129 -8.81 6.62 5.14
C ALA A 129 -9.95 7.64 5.31
N LEU A 130 -10.45 7.81 6.54
CA LEU A 130 -11.52 8.76 6.84
C LEU A 130 -11.13 10.20 6.53
N ILE A 131 -9.91 10.60 6.89
CA ILE A 131 -9.40 11.95 6.62
C ILE A 131 -9.32 12.20 5.10
N ILE A 132 -8.82 11.23 4.33
CA ILE A 132 -8.71 11.36 2.86
C ILE A 132 -10.11 11.45 2.23
N VAL A 133 -11.03 10.56 2.62
CA VAL A 133 -12.40 10.56 2.07
C VAL A 133 -13.12 11.86 2.41
N ALA A 134 -13.07 12.30 3.67
CA ALA A 134 -13.69 13.56 4.09
C ALA A 134 -13.10 14.77 3.34
N ALA A 135 -11.80 14.76 3.07
CA ALA A 135 -11.16 15.81 2.30
C ALA A 135 -11.61 15.80 0.82
N LEU A 136 -11.75 14.62 0.20
CA LEU A 136 -12.29 14.49 -1.16
C LEU A 136 -13.74 14.95 -1.23
N ASP A 137 -14.58 14.56 -0.27
CA ASP A 137 -15.98 14.98 -0.21
C ASP A 137 -16.09 16.50 -0.08
N ALA A 138 -15.25 17.12 0.75
CA ALA A 138 -15.19 18.57 0.85
C ALA A 138 -14.78 19.25 -0.47
N ILE A 139 -13.87 18.65 -1.26
CA ILE A 139 -13.50 19.15 -2.59
C ILE A 139 -14.70 19.01 -3.55
N LEU A 140 -15.35 17.85 -3.57
CA LEU A 140 -16.46 17.56 -4.47
C LEU A 140 -17.66 18.45 -4.18
N ILE A 141 -18.02 18.64 -2.90
CA ILE A 141 -19.10 19.53 -2.48
C ILE A 141 -18.72 20.99 -2.78
N GLY A 142 -17.48 21.38 -2.50
CA GLY A 142 -16.99 22.74 -2.79
C GLY A 142 -17.00 23.08 -4.29
N ARG A 143 -16.79 22.10 -5.17
CA ARG A 143 -16.90 22.28 -6.63
C ARG A 143 -18.31 22.11 -7.19
N GLY A 144 -19.17 21.32 -6.54
CA GLY A 144 -20.56 21.10 -6.96
C GLY A 144 -21.55 22.16 -6.47
N ALA A 145 -21.16 22.98 -5.49
CA ALA A 145 -21.95 24.10 -4.96
C ALA A 145 -21.65 25.47 -5.60
N LEU A 146 -20.76 25.51 -6.61
CA LEU A 146 -20.29 26.70 -7.33
C LEU A 146 -20.77 26.65 -8.79
#